data_AF-A0A1H1GVA2-F1
#
_entry.id   AF-A0A1H1GVA2-F1
#
_cell.length_a   1.000
_cell.length_b   1.000
_cell.length_c   1.000
_cell.angle_alpha   90.00
_cell.angle_beta   90.00
_cell.angle_gamma   90.00
#
_symmetry.space_group_name_H-M   'P 1'
#
loop_
_entity.id
_entity.type
_entity.pdbx_description
1 polymer ?
#
loop_
_entity_poly.entity_id
_entity_poly.type
_entity_poly.pdbx_seq_one_letter_code
_entity_poly.pdbx_strand_id
1 'polypeptide(L)'
;MDYQNLEGGFEQEFKGKRVRVYSEEKEITGWAYEWYDESLLIYKMTDEDDEHEVVLIQNFDVIEVVEETVTVREVSIERLSRPSYDVRVYDSSDFHKKLREVNLRGHLNNIPFVREISRDTYEVVSGSQHVEIAKDLRFSEIPVRILQIDEWEAVRRFVYEHVPLPKERNTNRGQYYSDEEINALFESLQDEWPLSKVAELYPLKPEIEACRSM
;
A
#
# COMPACT_ATOMS: atom_id res chain seq x y z
N MET A 1 -23.65 -13.92 -10.83
CA MET A 1 -23.38 -15.17 -11.61
C MET A 1 -23.39 -16.32 -10.61
N ASP A 2 -24.08 -17.44 -10.88
CA ASP A 2 -24.13 -18.59 -9.98
C ASP A 2 -22.75 -19.26 -9.89
N TYR A 3 -22.11 -19.21 -8.71
CA TYR A 3 -20.71 -19.62 -8.49
C TYR A 3 -20.47 -21.13 -8.68
N GLN A 4 -21.53 -21.96 -8.68
CA GLN A 4 -21.41 -23.41 -8.85
C GLN A 4 -20.95 -23.86 -10.26
N ASN A 5 -20.74 -22.94 -11.22
CA ASN A 5 -20.41 -23.25 -12.62
C ASN A 5 -19.11 -22.60 -13.15
N LEU A 6 -18.18 -22.20 -12.28
CA LEU A 6 -16.93 -21.56 -12.70
C LEU A 6 -15.92 -22.59 -13.20
N GLU A 7 -15.66 -22.60 -14.52
CA GLU A 7 -14.73 -23.53 -15.17
C GLU A 7 -13.26 -23.32 -14.71
N GLY A 8 -12.91 -22.16 -14.13
CA GLY A 8 -11.55 -21.82 -13.66
C GLY A 8 -11.30 -21.90 -12.15
N GLY A 9 -12.35 -22.04 -11.33
CA GLY A 9 -12.26 -22.06 -9.86
C GLY A 9 -11.87 -20.71 -9.22
N PHE A 10 -12.01 -20.61 -7.88
CA PHE A 10 -11.79 -19.38 -7.09
C PHE A 10 -10.48 -18.66 -7.42
N GLU A 11 -9.39 -19.44 -7.46
CA GLU A 11 -8.02 -18.94 -7.61
C GLU A 11 -7.83 -18.15 -8.90
N GLN A 12 -8.40 -18.63 -10.01
CA GLN A 12 -8.25 -17.99 -11.31
C GLN A 12 -9.22 -16.81 -11.49
N GLU A 13 -10.43 -16.95 -10.96
CA GLU A 13 -11.51 -16.03 -11.24
C GLU A 13 -11.59 -14.85 -10.27
N PHE A 14 -11.26 -15.05 -8.99
CA PHE A 14 -11.49 -14.03 -7.96
C PHE A 14 -10.29 -13.71 -7.09
N LYS A 15 -9.41 -14.67 -6.78
CA LYS A 15 -8.33 -14.43 -5.81
C LYS A 15 -7.48 -13.23 -6.19
N GLY A 16 -7.30 -12.33 -5.24
CA GLY A 16 -6.55 -11.09 -5.39
C GLY A 16 -7.29 -9.99 -6.15
N LYS A 17 -8.43 -10.27 -6.79
CA LYS A 17 -9.19 -9.26 -7.53
C LYS A 17 -10.12 -8.51 -6.59
N ARG A 18 -10.39 -7.25 -6.95
CA ARG A 18 -11.47 -6.50 -6.29
C ARG A 18 -12.80 -7.13 -6.68
N VAL A 19 -13.59 -7.45 -5.68
CA VAL A 19 -14.90 -8.05 -5.82
C VAL A 19 -15.93 -7.28 -5.04
N ARG A 20 -17.16 -7.35 -5.53
CA ARG A 20 -18.35 -6.96 -4.79
C ARG A 20 -19.13 -8.23 -4.48
N VAL A 21 -19.44 -8.42 -3.20
CA VAL A 21 -20.14 -9.60 -2.69
C VAL A 21 -21.46 -9.16 -2.09
N TYR A 22 -22.52 -9.82 -2.54
CA TYR A 22 -23.89 -9.57 -2.13
C TYR A 22 -24.36 -10.72 -1.24
N SER A 23 -24.78 -10.38 -0.02
CA SER A 23 -25.49 -11.27 0.89
C SER A 23 -26.85 -10.66 1.21
N GLU A 24 -27.79 -11.46 1.71
CA GLU A 24 -29.12 -10.97 2.14
C GLU A 24 -29.05 -9.74 3.07
N GLU A 25 -27.99 -9.66 3.89
CA GLU A 25 -27.85 -8.61 4.91
C GLU A 25 -27.11 -7.36 4.43
N LYS A 26 -26.25 -7.47 3.40
CA LYS A 26 -25.34 -6.38 3.00
C LYS A 26 -24.58 -6.64 1.70
N GLU A 27 -24.18 -5.54 1.08
CA GLU A 27 -23.13 -5.48 0.05
C GLU A 27 -21.76 -5.23 0.72
N ILE A 28 -20.75 -6.01 0.36
CA ILE A 28 -19.35 -5.79 0.79
C ILE A 28 -18.47 -5.69 -0.45
N THR A 29 -17.63 -4.65 -0.49
CA THR A 29 -16.59 -4.51 -1.51
C THR A 29 -15.21 -4.66 -0.88
N GLY A 30 -14.34 -5.42 -1.54
CA GLY A 30 -12.97 -5.63 -1.09
C GLY A 30 -12.19 -6.56 -2.02
N TRP A 31 -10.99 -6.98 -1.61
CA TRP A 31 -10.21 -7.96 -2.38
C TRP A 31 -10.48 -9.37 -1.87
N ALA A 32 -10.89 -10.26 -2.78
CA ALA A 32 -11.10 -11.66 -2.45
C ALA A 32 -9.75 -12.32 -2.14
N TYR A 33 -9.65 -12.95 -0.97
CA TYR A 33 -8.38 -13.48 -0.49
C TYR A 33 -8.35 -15.00 -0.47
N GLU A 34 -9.28 -15.61 0.26
CA GLU A 34 -9.31 -17.05 0.46
C GLU A 34 -10.74 -17.56 0.53
N TRP A 35 -10.95 -18.78 0.03
CA TRP A 35 -12.24 -19.43 0.02
C TRP A 35 -12.22 -20.68 0.91
N TYR A 36 -13.19 -20.77 1.82
CA TYR A 36 -13.36 -21.90 2.74
C TYR A 36 -14.78 -22.47 2.63
N ASP A 37 -14.95 -23.63 2.00
CA ASP A 37 -16.24 -24.30 1.77
C ASP A 37 -17.34 -23.37 1.23
N GLU A 38 -18.14 -22.74 2.10
CA GLU A 38 -19.24 -21.81 1.79
C GLU A 38 -18.97 -20.36 2.28
N SER A 39 -17.73 -20.07 2.63
CA SER A 39 -17.29 -18.80 3.20
C SER A 39 -16.16 -18.18 2.37
N LEU A 40 -16.17 -16.86 2.26
CA LEU A 40 -15.17 -16.08 1.53
C LEU A 40 -14.52 -15.07 2.46
N LEU A 41 -13.20 -15.13 2.56
CA LEU A 41 -12.38 -14.17 3.28
C LEU A 41 -12.05 -12.99 2.35
N ILE A 42 -12.40 -11.78 2.78
CA ILE A 42 -12.22 -10.54 2.01
C ILE A 42 -11.44 -9.53 2.83
N TYR A 43 -10.46 -8.88 2.21
CA TYR A 43 -9.94 -7.61 2.69
C TYR A 43 -10.90 -6.50 2.30
N LYS A 44 -11.84 -6.20 3.19
CA LYS A 44 -12.89 -5.22 2.98
C LYS A 44 -12.28 -3.83 2.91
N MET A 45 -12.68 -3.07 1.90
CA MET A 45 -12.38 -1.64 1.81
C MET A 45 -13.22 -0.89 2.83
N THR A 46 -12.61 0.02 3.56
CA THR A 46 -13.31 0.98 4.41
C THR A 46 -13.30 2.35 3.72
N ASP A 47 -14.19 3.26 4.17
CA ASP A 47 -14.22 4.64 3.67
C ASP A 47 -12.98 5.46 4.10
N GLU A 48 -12.15 4.90 4.99
CA GLU A 48 -10.87 5.47 5.39
C GLU A 48 -9.76 4.86 4.52
N ASP A 49 -9.11 5.70 3.70
CA ASP A 49 -8.31 5.35 2.51
C ASP A 49 -7.21 4.28 2.69
N ASP A 50 -6.86 3.87 3.91
CA ASP A 50 -5.77 2.93 4.17
C ASP A 50 -6.10 1.78 5.14
N GLU A 51 -7.23 1.79 5.85
CA GLU A 51 -7.57 0.72 6.79
C GLU A 51 -8.41 -0.37 6.12
N HIS A 52 -7.98 -1.62 6.32
CA HIS A 52 -8.63 -2.79 5.75
C HIS A 52 -9.13 -3.69 6.87
N GLU A 53 -10.39 -4.05 6.80
CA GLU A 53 -10.98 -5.03 7.72
C GLU A 53 -10.92 -6.41 7.05
N VAL A 54 -10.42 -7.42 7.76
CA VAL A 54 -10.52 -8.79 7.29
C VAL A 54 -11.90 -9.33 7.68
N VAL A 55 -12.73 -9.64 6.69
CA VAL A 55 -14.10 -10.09 6.89
C VAL A 55 -14.31 -11.46 6.27
N LEU A 56 -14.82 -12.40 7.07
CA LEU A 56 -15.32 -13.68 6.58
C LEU A 56 -16.82 -13.52 6.25
N ILE A 57 -17.18 -13.69 4.98
CA ILE A 57 -18.57 -13.64 4.52
C ILE A 57 -19.06 -15.07 4.34
N GLN A 58 -20.18 -15.40 4.96
CA GLN A 58 -20.87 -16.68 4.80
C GLN A 58 -22.19 -16.44 4.06
N ASN A 59 -22.72 -17.46 3.38
CA ASN A 59 -24.06 -17.43 2.77
C ASN A 59 -24.29 -16.22 1.84
N PHE A 60 -23.33 -15.90 0.96
CA PHE A 60 -23.53 -14.87 -0.05
C PHE A 60 -24.10 -15.45 -1.34
N ASP A 61 -24.94 -14.66 -2.01
CA ASP A 61 -25.68 -15.08 -3.19
C ASP A 61 -24.89 -14.83 -4.47
N VAL A 62 -24.17 -13.70 -4.51
CA VAL A 62 -23.50 -13.22 -5.72
C VAL A 62 -22.14 -12.63 -5.40
N ILE A 63 -21.15 -12.99 -6.22
CA ILE A 63 -19.85 -12.34 -6.28
C ILE A 63 -19.61 -11.81 -7.70
N GLU A 64 -19.12 -10.58 -7.80
CA GLU A 64 -18.81 -9.90 -9.06
C GLU A 64 -17.41 -9.31 -9.00
N VAL A 65 -16.61 -9.50 -10.05
CA VAL A 65 -15.33 -8.80 -10.18
C VAL A 65 -15.61 -7.34 -10.55
N VAL A 66 -15.01 -6.42 -9.81
CA VAL A 66 -14.98 -5.00 -10.13
C VAL A 66 -13.72 -4.77 -10.96
N GLU A 67 -13.87 -4.32 -12.20
CA GLU A 67 -12.76 -4.10 -13.11
C GLU A 67 -11.80 -3.03 -12.52
N GLU A 68 -10.56 -3.43 -12.22
CA GLU A 68 -9.59 -2.58 -11.56
C GLU A 68 -8.15 -2.83 -12.02
N THR A 69 -7.32 -1.80 -11.80
CA THR A 69 -5.88 -1.77 -12.09
C THR A 69 -5.01 -2.32 -10.96
N VAL A 70 -5.61 -2.78 -9.86
CA VAL A 70 -4.92 -3.23 -8.64
C VAL A 70 -5.28 -4.67 -8.31
N THR A 71 -4.27 -5.49 -8.03
CA THR A 71 -4.43 -6.89 -7.62
C THR A 71 -3.72 -7.13 -6.29
N VAL A 72 -4.33 -7.88 -5.38
CA VAL A 72 -3.70 -8.33 -4.13
C VAL A 72 -3.06 -9.70 -4.32
N ARG A 73 -1.80 -9.88 -3.90
CA ARG A 73 -1.11 -11.18 -3.88
C ARG A 73 -0.31 -11.32 -2.59
N GLU A 74 -0.16 -12.55 -2.11
CA GLU A 74 0.88 -12.86 -1.13
C GLU A 74 2.24 -12.83 -1.82
N VAL A 75 3.18 -12.09 -1.23
CA VAL A 75 4.54 -11.94 -1.73
C VAL A 75 5.51 -12.17 -0.59
N SER A 76 6.55 -12.96 -0.84
CA SER A 76 7.64 -13.15 0.10
C SER A 76 8.30 -11.82 0.45
N ILE A 77 8.52 -11.61 1.75
CA ILE A 77 9.13 -10.38 2.25
C ILE A 77 10.51 -10.13 1.64
N GLU A 78 11.26 -11.19 1.34
CA GLU A 78 12.59 -11.09 0.73
C GLU A 78 12.56 -10.50 -0.70
N ARG A 79 11.39 -10.51 -1.34
CA ARG A 79 11.16 -9.95 -2.68
C ARG A 79 10.67 -8.50 -2.66
N LEU A 80 10.55 -7.90 -1.48
CA LEU A 80 10.10 -6.52 -1.29
C LEU A 80 11.28 -5.61 -0.95
N SER A 81 11.59 -4.68 -1.84
CA SER A 81 12.58 -3.62 -1.62
C SER A 81 11.91 -2.30 -1.27
N ARG A 82 12.53 -1.53 -0.38
CA ARG A 82 12.20 -0.11 -0.22
C ARG A 82 12.71 0.65 -1.44
N PRO A 83 12.04 1.74 -1.84
CA PRO A 83 12.61 2.62 -2.84
C PRO A 83 13.87 3.28 -2.27
N SER A 84 14.87 3.51 -3.13
CA SER A 84 16.16 4.10 -2.77
C SER A 84 16.06 5.46 -2.11
N TYR A 85 15.02 6.23 -2.46
CA TYR A 85 14.72 7.55 -1.91
C TYR A 85 13.92 7.54 -0.60
N ASP A 86 13.57 6.38 -0.05
CA ASP A 86 12.94 6.30 1.27
C ASP A 86 13.98 6.41 2.40
N VAL A 87 14.13 7.63 2.90
CA VAL A 87 15.12 7.98 3.93
C VAL A 87 14.64 7.76 5.37
N ARG A 88 13.41 7.26 5.58
CA ARG A 88 12.87 7.10 6.94
C ARG A 88 13.67 6.11 7.76
N VAL A 89 13.78 6.41 9.06
CA VAL A 89 14.27 5.49 10.10
C VAL A 89 13.11 5.00 10.95
N TYR A 90 12.94 3.68 11.04
CA TYR A 90 11.84 3.04 11.76
C TYR A 90 12.25 2.60 13.16
N ASP A 91 12.37 3.57 14.09
CA ASP A 91 12.72 3.28 15.50
C ASP A 91 11.95 4.17 16.50
N SER A 92 10.90 4.86 16.04
CA SER A 92 10.12 5.73 16.91
C SER A 92 9.25 4.94 17.90
N SER A 93 8.80 5.59 18.99
CA SER A 93 7.85 4.99 19.94
C SER A 93 6.56 4.50 19.27
N ASP A 94 6.11 5.22 18.24
CA ASP A 94 4.91 4.88 17.47
C ASP A 94 5.13 3.65 16.59
N PHE A 95 6.32 3.52 16.00
CA PHE A 95 6.72 2.30 15.30
C PHE A 95 6.68 1.08 16.24
N HIS A 96 7.31 1.19 17.42
CA HIS A 96 7.32 0.12 18.42
C HIS A 96 5.91 -0.22 18.93
N LYS A 97 5.01 0.75 19.00
CA LYS A 97 3.60 0.53 19.34
C LYS A 97 2.90 -0.29 18.27
N LYS A 98 3.01 0.11 16.99
CA LYS A 98 2.42 -0.63 15.86
C LYS A 98 3.01 -2.04 15.74
N LEU A 99 4.31 -2.21 15.95
CA LEU A 99 4.96 -3.52 15.95
C LEU A 99 4.37 -4.45 17.02
N ARG A 100 4.14 -3.96 18.24
CA ARG A 100 3.46 -4.73 19.30
C ARG A 100 2.02 -5.09 18.92
N GLU A 101 1.28 -4.16 18.33
CA GLU A 101 -0.10 -4.40 17.89
C GLU A 101 -0.18 -5.49 16.81
N VAL A 102 0.70 -5.43 15.79
CA VAL A 102 0.78 -6.46 14.75
C VAL A 102 1.21 -7.80 15.34
N ASN A 103 2.19 -7.82 16.24
CA ASN A 103 2.64 -9.05 16.91
C ASN A 103 1.51 -9.71 17.73
N LEU A 104 0.65 -8.91 18.37
CA LEU A 104 -0.51 -9.42 19.11
C LEU A 104 -1.62 -9.95 18.20
N ARG A 105 -1.83 -9.32 17.03
CA ARG A 105 -2.88 -9.72 16.07
C ARG A 105 -2.46 -10.88 15.16
N GLY A 106 -1.17 -11.02 14.89
CA GLY A 106 -0.64 -12.01 13.96
C GLY A 106 -0.82 -11.65 12.48
N HIS A 107 -1.31 -10.45 12.15
CA HIS A 107 -1.46 -9.97 10.77
C HIS A 107 -1.29 -8.45 10.69
N LEU A 108 -0.99 -7.95 9.48
CA LEU A 108 -0.96 -6.52 9.18
C LEU A 108 -2.39 -5.94 9.12
N ASN A 109 -2.56 -4.69 9.54
CA ASN A 109 -3.84 -3.96 9.37
C ASN A 109 -3.99 -3.37 7.96
N ASN A 110 -2.87 -2.96 7.36
CA ASN A 110 -2.86 -2.29 6.07
C ASN A 110 -1.98 -3.07 5.10
N ILE A 111 -2.50 -3.25 3.88
CA ILE A 111 -1.82 -3.95 2.81
C ILE A 111 -0.97 -2.93 2.03
N PRO A 112 0.37 -3.05 2.03
CA PRO A 112 1.23 -2.09 1.33
C PRO A 112 0.97 -2.11 -0.18
N PHE A 113 1.16 -0.96 -0.82
CA PHE A 113 1.17 -0.87 -2.27
C PHE A 113 2.58 -1.11 -2.79
N VAL A 114 2.69 -1.89 -3.86
CA VAL A 114 3.95 -2.20 -4.50
C VAL A 114 3.84 -2.07 -6.01
N ARG A 115 4.97 -1.86 -6.69
CA ARG A 115 5.09 -2.01 -8.14
C ARG A 115 6.03 -3.15 -8.46
N GLU A 116 5.78 -3.87 -9.55
CA GLU A 116 6.71 -4.88 -10.04
C GLU A 116 7.89 -4.18 -10.74
N ILE A 117 9.12 -4.45 -10.30
CA ILE A 117 10.35 -3.88 -10.89
C ILE A 117 11.10 -4.90 -11.77
N SER A 118 10.92 -6.19 -11.46
CA SER A 118 11.34 -7.30 -12.29
C SER A 118 10.48 -8.51 -11.92
N ARG A 119 10.58 -9.61 -12.68
CA ARG A 119 9.75 -10.79 -12.48
C ARG A 119 9.74 -11.22 -11.01
N ASP A 120 8.57 -11.14 -10.39
CA ASP A 120 8.32 -11.49 -8.98
C ASP A 120 9.19 -10.73 -7.96
N THR A 121 9.71 -9.55 -8.30
CA THR A 121 10.40 -8.64 -7.37
C THR A 121 9.71 -7.30 -7.38
N TYR A 122 9.46 -6.74 -6.20
CA TYR A 122 8.60 -5.58 -6.05
C TYR A 122 9.28 -4.49 -5.24
N GLU A 123 9.02 -3.25 -5.65
CA GLU A 123 9.37 -2.06 -4.88
C GLU A 123 8.13 -1.55 -4.16
N VAL A 124 8.29 -1.20 -2.89
CA VAL A 124 7.22 -0.63 -2.08
C VAL A 124 6.95 0.81 -2.52
N VAL A 125 5.72 1.08 -2.94
CA VAL A 125 5.25 2.41 -3.34
C VAL A 125 4.69 3.16 -2.13
N SER A 126 3.95 2.46 -1.27
CA SER A 126 3.35 3.00 -0.06
C SER A 126 3.22 1.91 1.00
N GLY A 127 3.31 2.30 2.28
CA GLY A 127 3.26 1.36 3.40
C GLY A 127 4.59 0.72 3.77
N SER A 128 5.73 1.36 3.48
CA SER A 128 7.07 0.90 3.87
C SER A 128 7.17 0.53 5.36
N GLN A 129 6.50 1.29 6.24
CA GLN A 129 6.46 0.97 7.68
C GLN A 129 5.88 -0.42 7.96
N HIS A 130 4.83 -0.84 7.25
CA HIS A 130 4.22 -2.15 7.44
C HIS A 130 5.11 -3.29 6.96
N VAL A 131 5.86 -3.05 5.88
CA VAL A 131 6.87 -4.00 5.39
C VAL A 131 8.01 -4.16 6.39
N GLU A 132 8.49 -3.07 6.99
CA GLU A 132 9.55 -3.14 8.00
C GLU A 132 9.07 -3.81 9.30
N ILE A 133 7.82 -3.54 9.74
CA ILE A 133 7.22 -4.30 10.86
C ILE A 133 7.18 -5.80 10.54
N ALA A 134 6.74 -6.17 9.33
CA ALA A 134 6.63 -7.57 8.95
C ALA A 134 8.02 -8.26 8.86
N LYS A 135 9.05 -7.53 8.43
CA LYS A 135 10.45 -7.99 8.48
C LYS A 135 10.92 -8.23 9.92
N ASP A 136 10.69 -7.28 10.82
CA ASP A 136 11.07 -7.40 12.23
C ASP A 136 10.37 -8.56 12.94
N LEU A 137 9.11 -8.81 12.58
CA LEU A 137 8.31 -9.94 13.07
C LEU A 137 8.55 -11.25 12.31
N ARG A 138 9.45 -11.25 11.32
CA ARG A 138 9.88 -12.42 10.54
C ARG A 138 8.74 -13.15 9.83
N PHE A 139 7.79 -12.38 9.29
CA PHE A 139 6.77 -12.95 8.41
C PHE A 139 7.46 -13.50 7.15
N SER A 140 7.04 -14.67 6.67
CA SER A 140 7.60 -15.24 5.44
C SER A 140 7.07 -14.51 4.20
N GLU A 141 5.78 -14.20 4.22
CA GLU A 141 5.02 -13.57 3.15
C GLU A 141 4.02 -12.59 3.73
N ILE A 142 3.66 -11.57 2.95
CA ILE A 142 2.58 -10.64 3.28
C ILE A 142 1.69 -10.40 2.06
N PRO A 143 0.40 -10.11 2.26
CA PRO A 143 -0.43 -9.58 1.19
C PRO A 143 0.13 -8.21 0.77
N VAL A 144 0.15 -7.95 -0.54
CA VAL A 144 0.51 -6.65 -1.13
C VAL A 144 -0.45 -6.28 -2.26
N ARG A 145 -0.71 -4.98 -2.44
CA ARG A 145 -1.48 -4.42 -3.57
C ARG A 145 -0.52 -4.05 -4.70
N ILE A 146 -0.56 -4.80 -5.80
CA ILE A 146 0.32 -4.58 -6.96
C ILE A 146 -0.30 -3.55 -7.89
N LEU A 147 0.42 -2.44 -8.09
CA LEU A 147 0.08 -1.34 -8.98
C LEU A 147 0.78 -1.51 -10.33
N GLN A 148 0.01 -1.29 -11.41
CA GLN A 148 0.55 -1.20 -12.77
C GLN A 148 0.96 0.25 -13.06
N ILE A 149 2.07 0.69 -12.48
CA ILE A 149 2.60 2.05 -12.61
C ILE A 149 4.10 2.03 -12.94
N ASP A 150 4.57 3.08 -13.62
CA ASP A 150 5.99 3.27 -13.84
C ASP A 150 6.69 3.84 -12.60
N GLU A 151 8.03 3.87 -12.66
CA GLU A 151 8.89 4.41 -11.60
C GLU A 151 8.56 5.85 -11.24
N TRP A 152 8.30 6.68 -12.24
CA TRP A 152 8.12 8.10 -12.01
C TRP A 152 6.78 8.40 -11.35
N GLU A 153 5.74 7.65 -11.68
CA GLU A 153 4.46 7.67 -10.99
C GLU A 153 4.58 7.17 -9.54
N ALA A 154 5.41 6.16 -9.28
CA ALA A 154 5.70 5.72 -7.91
C ALA A 154 6.40 6.83 -7.10
N VAL A 155 7.39 7.51 -7.68
CA VAL A 155 8.06 8.68 -7.06
C VAL A 155 7.06 9.80 -6.77
N ARG A 156 6.18 10.13 -7.74
CA ARG A 156 5.13 11.15 -7.55
C ARG A 156 4.22 10.83 -6.38
N ARG A 157 3.76 9.59 -6.27
CA ARG A 157 2.90 9.12 -5.18
C ARG A 157 3.60 9.17 -3.84
N PHE A 158 4.84 8.68 -3.78
CA PHE A 158 5.65 8.70 -2.58
C PHE A 158 5.81 10.14 -2.05
N VAL A 159 6.24 11.07 -2.91
CA VAL A 159 6.39 12.48 -2.53
C VAL A 159 5.08 13.08 -2.06
N TYR A 160 3.97 12.82 -2.76
CA TYR A 160 2.66 13.34 -2.39
C TYR A 160 2.18 12.85 -1.03
N GLU A 161 2.43 11.58 -0.70
CA GLU A 161 2.03 10.99 0.58
C GLU A 161 2.93 11.43 1.74
N HIS A 162 4.22 11.65 1.47
CA HIS A 162 5.25 11.78 2.51
C HIS A 162 5.63 13.23 2.81
N VAL A 163 5.57 14.10 1.80
CA VAL A 163 5.89 15.52 1.96
C VAL A 163 4.60 16.28 2.24
N PRO A 164 4.47 16.99 3.37
CA PRO A 164 3.27 17.73 3.67
C PRO A 164 3.08 18.89 2.70
N LEU A 165 1.82 19.19 2.36
CA LEU A 165 1.52 20.44 1.67
C LEU A 165 1.96 21.62 2.54
N PRO A 166 2.38 22.76 1.95
CA PRO A 166 2.81 23.93 2.73
C PRO A 166 1.78 24.40 3.77
N LYS A 167 0.48 24.21 3.49
CA LYS A 167 -0.63 24.55 4.39
C LYS A 167 -0.87 23.49 5.48
N GLU A 168 -0.33 22.29 5.33
CA GLU A 168 -0.55 21.11 6.17
C GLU A 168 0.63 20.82 7.12
N ARG A 169 1.74 21.55 7.02
CA ARG A 169 2.95 21.40 7.84
C ARG A 169 2.69 21.44 9.37
N ASN A 170 1.62 22.08 9.82
CA ASN A 170 1.21 22.16 11.23
C ASN A 170 0.01 21.24 11.58
N THR A 171 -0.34 20.30 10.72
CA THR A 171 -1.43 19.35 10.93
C THR A 171 -0.89 17.95 11.25
N ASN A 172 -1.75 17.01 11.64
CA ASN A 172 -1.35 15.61 11.85
C ASN A 172 -0.76 14.96 10.58
N ARG A 173 -1.12 15.45 9.38
CA ARG A 173 -0.49 15.04 8.11
C ARG A 173 0.96 15.53 7.98
N GLY A 174 1.32 16.63 8.65
CA GLY A 174 2.67 17.20 8.72
C GLY A 174 3.68 16.37 9.52
N GLN A 175 3.25 15.27 10.13
CA GLN A 175 4.09 14.47 11.04
C GLN A 175 4.82 13.31 10.36
N TYR A 176 4.68 13.11 9.04
CA TYR A 176 5.30 11.97 8.37
C TYR A 176 6.78 12.17 8.05
N TYR A 177 7.17 13.36 7.60
CA TYR A 177 8.56 13.76 7.37
C TYR A 177 8.82 15.10 8.04
N SER A 178 9.90 15.15 8.83
CA SER A 178 10.52 16.39 9.30
C SER A 178 11.20 17.16 8.17
N ASP A 179 11.52 18.43 8.39
CA ASP A 179 12.26 19.24 7.40
C ASP A 179 13.62 18.61 7.02
N GLU A 180 14.29 17.97 7.98
CA GLU A 180 15.55 17.25 7.77
C GLU A 180 15.35 16.03 6.84
N GLU A 181 14.28 15.26 7.05
CA GLU A 181 13.94 14.12 6.19
C GLU A 181 13.47 14.58 4.80
N ILE A 182 12.77 15.72 4.69
CA ILE A 182 12.39 16.30 3.39
C ILE A 182 13.65 16.68 2.59
N ASN A 183 14.64 17.29 3.25
CA ASN A 183 15.91 17.63 2.61
C ASN A 183 16.68 16.38 2.18
N ALA A 184 16.78 15.37 3.05
CA ALA A 184 17.44 14.11 2.72
C ALA A 184 16.74 13.36 1.57
N LEU A 185 15.39 13.37 1.54
CA LEU A 185 14.61 12.86 0.42
C LEU A 185 14.96 13.62 -0.87
N PHE A 186 15.01 14.95 -0.82
CA PHE A 186 15.35 15.76 -1.99
C PHE A 186 16.77 15.46 -2.51
N GLU A 187 17.76 15.35 -1.63
CA GLU A 187 19.13 14.96 -1.99
C GLU A 187 19.14 13.58 -2.67
N SER A 188 18.47 12.59 -2.08
CA SER A 188 18.39 11.24 -2.65
C SER A 188 17.69 11.22 -4.03
N LEU A 189 16.66 12.05 -4.24
CA LEU A 189 16.00 12.18 -5.54
C LEU A 189 16.92 12.84 -6.58
N GLN A 190 17.79 13.77 -6.17
CA GLN A 190 18.74 14.43 -7.07
C GLN A 190 19.93 13.57 -7.46
N ASP A 191 20.27 12.56 -6.65
CA ASP A 191 21.28 11.56 -7.00
C ASP A 191 20.85 10.69 -8.19
N GLU A 192 19.53 10.49 -8.35
CA GLU A 192 18.95 9.63 -9.39
C GLU A 192 18.39 10.40 -10.60
N TRP A 193 17.83 11.59 -10.37
CA TRP A 193 17.19 12.37 -11.42
C TRP A 193 17.70 13.81 -11.49
N PRO A 194 17.79 14.40 -12.69
CA PRO A 194 18.19 15.78 -12.83
C PRO A 194 17.19 16.70 -12.12
N LEU A 195 17.71 17.76 -11.51
CA LEU A 195 16.92 18.74 -10.77
C LEU A 195 15.74 19.33 -11.57
N SER A 196 15.84 19.46 -12.89
CA SER A 196 14.72 19.89 -13.73
C SER A 196 13.50 18.98 -13.62
N LYS A 197 13.73 17.68 -13.45
CA LYS A 197 12.70 16.64 -13.31
C LYS A 197 12.18 16.58 -11.87
N VAL A 198 13.08 16.61 -10.88
CA VAL A 198 12.71 16.64 -9.45
C VAL A 198 11.86 17.86 -9.11
N ALA A 199 12.14 19.01 -9.74
CA ALA A 199 11.36 20.24 -9.56
C ALA A 199 9.91 20.16 -10.08
N GLU A 200 9.52 19.09 -10.77
CA GLU A 200 8.13 18.85 -11.17
C GLU A 200 7.32 18.14 -10.08
N LEU A 201 7.96 17.58 -9.06
CA LEU A 201 7.31 16.82 -8.00
C LEU A 201 6.57 17.76 -7.03
N TYR A 202 5.26 17.57 -6.90
CA TYR A 202 4.43 18.26 -5.91
C TYR A 202 4.27 17.35 -4.67
N PRO A 203 4.43 17.86 -3.43
CA PRO A 203 4.57 19.27 -3.04
C PRO A 203 6.01 19.78 -2.85
N LEU A 204 7.05 19.11 -3.36
CA LEU A 204 8.44 19.59 -3.27
C LEU A 204 8.71 20.86 -4.10
N LYS A 205 8.00 21.03 -5.22
CA LYS A 205 8.22 22.12 -6.18
C LYS A 205 8.26 23.53 -5.54
N PRO A 206 7.27 23.97 -4.73
CA PRO A 206 7.32 25.27 -4.06
C PRO A 206 8.55 25.47 -3.17
N GLU A 207 9.05 24.42 -2.51
CA GLU A 207 10.23 24.50 -1.63
C GLU A 207 11.50 24.74 -2.45
N ILE A 208 11.63 24.03 -3.57
CA ILE A 208 12.76 24.17 -4.50
C ILE A 208 12.76 25.58 -5.13
N GLU A 209 11.59 26.13 -5.44
CA GLU A 209 11.45 27.49 -5.99
C GLU A 209 11.77 28.57 -4.93
N ALA A 210 11.42 28.36 -3.66
CA ALA A 210 11.74 29.26 -2.56
C ALA A 210 13.26 29.33 -2.29
N CYS A 211 13.95 28.18 -2.26
CA CYS A 211 15.40 28.13 -2.08
C CYS A 211 16.19 28.80 -3.21
N ARG A 212 15.63 28.88 -4.43
CA ARG A 212 16.25 29.54 -5.59
C ARG A 212 16.04 31.06 -5.65
N SER A 213 15.11 31.57 -4.85
CA SER A 213 14.77 33.00 -4.80
C SER A 213 15.54 33.76 -3.71
N MET A 214 16.41 33.06 -2.96
CA MET A 214 17.37 33.59 -1.98
C MET A 214 18.76 33.71 -2.59
#